data_AF-K1YXR2-F1
#
_entry.id   AF-K1YXR2-F1
#
_cell.length_a   1.000
_cell.length_b   1.000
_cell.length_c   1.000
_cell.angle_alpha   90.00
_cell.angle_beta   90.00
_cell.angle_gamma   90.00
#
_symmetry.space_group_name_H-M   'P 1'
#
loop_
_entity.id
_entity.type
_entity.pdbx_description
1 polymer ?
#
loop_
_entity_poly.entity_id
_entity_poly.type
_entity_poly.pdbx_seq_one_letter_code
_entity_poly.pdbx_strand_id
1 'polypeptide(L)' 'MPEVGEEGQLKLLDSKVLLIGAGGLGSPAGLYLAAAGVGTIGIIDNDV' A
#
# COMPACT_ATOMS: atom_id res chain seq x y z
N MET A 1 -2.52 -16.39 -10.25
CA MET A 1 -1.20 -15.77 -10.06
C MET A 1 -0.49 -16.50 -8.93
N PRO A 2 0.58 -17.28 -9.21
CA PRO A 2 1.42 -17.88 -8.16
C PRO A 2 2.44 -16.88 -7.60
N GLU A 3 2.24 -15.57 -7.79
CA GLU A 3 3.36 -14.62 -7.86
C GLU A 3 3.93 -14.17 -6.51
N VAL A 4 3.07 -14.07 -5.48
CA VAL A 4 3.50 -13.62 -4.12
C VAL A 4 3.60 -14.80 -3.14
N GLY A 5 2.75 -15.82 -3.31
CA GLY A 5 2.65 -16.96 -2.40
C GLY A 5 2.25 -16.56 -0.97
N GLU A 6 2.12 -17.55 -0.09
CA GLU A 6 1.80 -17.32 1.33
C GLU A 6 2.91 -16.53 2.04
N GLU A 7 4.17 -16.91 1.83
CA GLU A 7 5.32 -16.23 2.46
C GLU A 7 5.40 -14.76 2.06
N GLY A 8 5.21 -14.44 0.77
CA GLY A 8 5.22 -13.05 0.32
C GLY A 8 4.02 -12.26 0.86
N GLN A 9 2.86 -12.89 1.03
CA GLN A 9 1.71 -12.22 1.61
C GLN A 9 1.89 -11.90 3.09
N LEU A 10 2.49 -12.83 3.86
CA LEU A 10 2.86 -12.55 5.25
C LEU A 10 3.86 -11.38 5.35
N LYS A 11 4.80 -11.28 4.40
CA LYS A 11 5.73 -10.14 4.32
C LYS A 11 5.02 -8.82 3.99
N LEU A 12 4.05 -8.82 3.08
CA LEU A 12 3.25 -7.62 2.78
C LEU A 12 2.41 -7.20 4.00
N LEU A 13 1.80 -8.18 4.68
CA LEU A 13 1.01 -7.93 5.89
C LEU A 13 1.86 -7.37 7.04
N ASP A 14 3.13 -7.73 7.17
CA ASP A 14 4.03 -7.16 8.18
C ASP A 14 4.66 -5.82 7.75
N SER A 15 4.54 -5.46 6.46
CA SER A 15 5.17 -4.27 5.89
C SER A 15 4.45 -2.97 6.25
N LYS A 16 5.21 -1.88 6.23
CA LYS A 16 4.73 -0.51 6.45
C LYS A 16 5.20 0.41 5.33
N VAL A 17 4.27 1.14 4.73
CA VAL A 17 4.54 2.08 3.63
C VAL A 17 4.08 3.48 4.04
N LEU A 18 4.88 4.49 3.71
CA LEU A 18 4.48 5.89 3.80
C LEU A 18 4.18 6.41 2.39
N LEU A 19 2.94 6.81 2.14
CA LEU A 19 2.45 7.37 0.89
C LEU A 19 2.32 8.89 1.06
N ILE A 20 3.09 9.66 0.29
CA ILE A 20 3.11 11.12 0.33
C ILE A 20 2.36 11.66 -0.89
N GLY A 21 1.26 12.36 -0.64
CA GLY A 21 0.27 12.82 -1.62
C GLY A 21 -0.76 11.75 -1.91
N ALA A 22 -2.04 12.10 -1.80
CA ALA A 22 -3.22 11.29 -2.10
C ALA A 22 -4.02 11.83 -3.31
N GLY A 23 -3.41 12.66 -4.14
CA GLY A 23 -3.97 13.14 -5.42
C GLY A 23 -3.98 12.09 -6.53
N GLY A 24 -3.92 12.54 -7.80
CA GLY A 24 -4.12 11.67 -8.97
C GLY A 24 -3.17 10.47 -9.13
N LEU A 25 -1.99 10.51 -8.50
CA LEU A 25 -1.04 9.39 -8.46
C LEU A 25 -1.12 8.60 -7.14
N GLY A 26 -1.28 9.31 -6.03
CA GLY A 26 -1.34 8.73 -4.69
C GLY A 26 -2.58 7.87 -4.47
N SER A 27 -3.73 8.34 -4.92
CA SER A 27 -5.01 7.61 -4.82
C SER A 27 -4.97 6.21 -5.46
N PRO A 28 -4.59 6.04 -6.75
CA PRO A 28 -4.51 4.70 -7.34
C PRO A 28 -3.37 3.87 -6.72
N ALA A 29 -2.23 4.47 -6.36
CA ALA A 29 -1.15 3.76 -5.69
C ALA A 29 -1.60 3.19 -4.33
N GLY A 30 -2.28 4.01 -3.51
CA GLY A 30 -2.83 3.60 -2.22
C GLY A 30 -3.87 2.49 -2.36
N LEU A 31 -4.73 2.58 -3.37
CA LEU A 31 -5.71 1.52 -3.68
C LEU A 31 -5.01 0.18 -3.96
N TYR A 32 -3.97 0.17 -4.80
CA TYR A 32 -3.27 -1.07 -5.13
C TYR A 32 -2.41 -1.59 -3.97
N LEU A 33 -1.79 -0.72 -3.18
CA LEU A 33 -1.05 -1.12 -1.97
C LEU A 33 -1.98 -1.79 -0.95
N ALA A 34 -3.16 -1.21 -0.73
CA ALA A 34 -4.16 -1.79 0.16
C ALA A 34 -4.68 -3.13 -0.39
N ALA A 35 -5.03 -3.17 -1.69
CA ALA A 35 -5.50 -4.39 -2.34
C ALA A 35 -4.43 -5.51 -2.37
N ALA A 36 -3.15 -5.14 -2.42
CA ALA A 36 -2.03 -6.07 -2.38
C ALA A 36 -1.81 -6.67 -0.98
N GLY A 37 -2.40 -6.10 0.08
CA GLY A 37 -2.27 -6.61 1.45
C GLY A 37 -1.19 -5.96 2.29
N VAL A 38 -0.76 -4.74 1.97
CA VAL A 38 0.17 -3.98 2.83
C VAL A 38 -0.47 -3.72 4.20
N GLY A 39 0.20 -4.16 5.27
CA GLY A 39 -0.39 -4.12 6.62
C GLY A 39 -0.55 -2.74 7.24
N THR A 40 0.33 -1.79 6.91
CA THR A 40 0.18 -0.39 7.34
C THR A 40 0.52 0.56 6.22
N ILE A 41 -0.41 1.44 5.87
CA ILE A 41 -0.20 2.53 4.92
C ILE A 41 -0.42 3.84 5.68
N GLY A 42 0.67 4.55 5.98
CA GLY A 42 0.60 5.93 6.44
C GLY A 42 0.41 6.84 5.24
N ILE A 43 -0.54 7.76 5.31
CA ILE A 43 -0.80 8.73 4.24
C ILE A 43 -0.53 10.13 4.78
N ILE A 44 0.28 10.89 4.04
CA ILE A 44 0.46 12.33 4.28
C ILE A 44 -0.04 13.04 3.03
N ASP A 45 -1.06 13.86 3.17
CA ASP A 45 -1.45 14.83 2.16
C ASP A 45 -1.42 16.21 2.78
N ASN A 46 -1.08 17.21 1.97
CA ASN A 46 -1.04 18.62 2.38
C ASN A 46 -2.18 19.43 1.74
N ASP A 47 -3.09 18.77 1.03
CA ASP A 47 -4.37 19.34 0.64
C ASP A 47 -5.39 19.28 1.80
N VAL A 48 -6.31 20.25 1.84
CA VAL A 48 -7.37 20.42 2.86
C VAL A 48 -8.52 19.44 2.71
#